data_AF-A0AAD5FT34-F1
#
_entry.id   AF-A0AAD5FT34-F1
#
_cell.length_a   1.000
_cell.length_b   1.000
_cell.length_c   1.000
_cell.angle_alpha   90.00
_cell.angle_beta   90.00
_cell.angle_gamma   90.00
#
_symmetry.space_group_name_H-M   'P 1'
#
loop_
_entity.id
_entity.type
_entity.pdbx_description
1 polymer ?
#
loop_
_entity_poly.entity_id
_entity_poly.type
_entity_poly.pdbx_seq_one_letter_code
_entity_poly.pdbx_strand_id
1 'polypeptide(L)'
;MQLKLKEKSPSKVPLQSFQDSGTSEVSRSRQDTSSRSSTRCSEELLKDAVQQEEDLWVRDGKILNPEKLFFEEQGFADRKVDCGNKIIAPGFIDVQINGGYGIDFSQATDDITGGVSLVAKRILEHGVTSFCPTLVTSPPDIYHQ
;
A
#
# COMPACT_ATOMS: atom_id res chain seq x y z
N MET A 1 7.53 32.70 15.94
CA MET A 1 6.75 31.45 15.85
C MET A 1 7.65 30.32 16.34
N GLN A 2 7.43 29.84 17.57
CA GLN A 2 8.28 28.85 18.21
C GLN A 2 7.87 27.44 17.73
N LEU A 3 8.78 26.77 17.01
CA LEU A 3 8.63 25.36 16.66
C LEU A 3 8.86 24.55 17.94
N LYS A 4 7.77 24.00 18.49
CA LYS A 4 7.81 23.12 19.65
C LYS A 4 8.30 21.75 19.17
N LEU A 5 9.53 21.38 19.54
CA LEU A 5 10.05 20.03 19.36
C LEU A 5 9.12 19.06 20.09
N LYS A 6 8.43 18.20 19.33
CA LYS A 6 7.59 17.14 19.86
C LYS A 6 8.54 16.03 20.34
N GLU A 7 8.55 15.78 21.64
CA GLU A 7 9.31 14.67 22.22
C GLU A 7 8.87 13.35 21.61
N LYS A 8 9.85 12.49 21.31
CA LYS A 8 9.68 11.17 20.72
C LYS A 8 8.98 10.27 21.73
N SER A 9 7.81 9.74 21.37
CA SER A 9 7.09 8.76 22.20
C SER A 9 7.94 7.49 22.40
N PRO A 10 8.02 6.93 23.62
CA PRO A 10 8.80 5.75 23.89
C PRO A 10 7.95 4.50 23.61
N SER A 11 7.88 4.05 22.36
CA SER A 11 7.56 2.66 22.05
C SER A 11 8.24 2.23 20.75
N LYS A 12 9.58 2.30 20.72
CA LYS A 12 10.32 1.46 19.79
C LYS A 12 10.17 0.03 20.29
N VAL A 13 9.28 -0.76 19.67
CA VAL A 13 9.42 -2.22 19.71
C VAL A 13 10.86 -2.50 19.31
N PRO A 14 11.65 -3.22 20.12
CA PRO A 14 13.03 -3.46 19.79
C PRO A 14 13.10 -4.01 18.35
N LEU A 15 13.96 -3.44 17.52
CA LEU A 15 14.53 -4.14 16.37
C LEU A 15 15.37 -5.29 16.93
N GLN A 16 14.73 -6.24 17.60
CA GLN A 16 15.33 -7.51 17.90
C GLN A 16 15.47 -8.14 16.52
N SER A 17 16.71 -8.29 16.08
CA SER A 17 17.03 -9.08 14.92
C SER A 17 16.20 -10.35 15.00
N PHE A 18 15.31 -10.53 14.03
CA PHE A 18 14.73 -11.84 13.82
C PHE A 18 15.95 -12.74 13.61
N GLN A 19 16.26 -13.57 14.60
CA GLN A 19 17.20 -14.63 14.39
C GLN A 19 16.52 -15.54 13.37
N ASP A 20 16.95 -15.40 12.12
CA ASP A 20 16.73 -16.40 11.09
C ASP A 20 17.21 -17.72 11.69
N SER A 21 16.26 -18.58 12.07
CA SER A 21 16.59 -19.95 12.36
C SER A 21 17.11 -20.53 11.05
N GLY A 22 18.43 -20.69 11.00
CA GLY A 22 19.14 -21.11 9.82
C GLY A 22 18.56 -22.39 9.22
N THR A 23 18.71 -22.49 7.91
CA THR A 23 18.73 -23.70 7.09
C THR A 23 18.57 -24.99 7.89
N SER A 24 17.34 -25.37 8.18
CA SER A 24 16.98 -26.75 8.49
C SER A 24 15.53 -26.91 8.07
N GLU A 25 15.31 -27.81 7.11
CA GLU A 25 13.99 -28.27 6.70
C GLU A 25 13.28 -28.90 7.91
N VAL A 26 12.61 -28.08 8.71
CA VAL A 26 11.69 -28.58 9.73
C VAL A 26 10.39 -28.91 9.02
N SER A 27 10.28 -30.17 8.60
CA SER A 27 9.02 -30.80 8.22
C SER A 27 8.06 -30.77 9.42
N ARG A 28 7.19 -29.77 9.46
CA ARG A 28 6.09 -29.70 10.43
C ARG A 28 4.75 -29.68 9.72
N SER A 29 3.90 -30.58 10.20
CA SER A 29 2.57 -30.90 9.70
C SER A 29 1.73 -29.65 9.46
N ARG A 30 1.23 -29.53 8.23
CA ARG A 30 0.18 -28.59 7.84
C ARG A 30 -1.05 -28.85 8.70
N GLN A 31 -1.21 -28.08 9.77
CA GLN A 31 -2.52 -27.92 10.39
C GLN A 31 -3.26 -26.87 9.56
N ASP A 32 -4.45 -27.28 9.15
CA ASP A 32 -5.41 -26.60 8.30
C ASP A 32 -5.63 -25.15 8.73
N THR A 33 -5.01 -24.20 8.03
CA THR A 33 -5.32 -22.78 8.15
C THR A 33 -5.93 -22.34 6.82
N SER A 34 -7.19 -21.89 6.86
CA SER A 34 -7.75 -21.10 5.77
C SER A 34 -6.75 -20.00 5.42
N SER A 35 -6.16 -20.08 4.23
CA SER A 35 -4.91 -19.43 3.84
C SER A 35 -4.95 -17.91 3.96
N ARG A 36 -4.49 -17.35 5.09
CA ARG A 36 -4.30 -15.92 5.29
C ARG A 36 -2.81 -15.60 5.22
N SER A 37 -2.33 -15.25 4.03
CA SER A 37 -0.91 -14.96 3.80
C SER A 37 -0.54 -13.61 4.42
N SER A 38 0.46 -13.62 5.30
CA SER A 38 1.09 -12.45 5.90
C SER A 38 2.38 -12.11 5.16
N THR A 39 2.57 -10.83 4.86
CA THR A 39 3.77 -10.30 4.20
C THR A 39 4.44 -9.27 5.10
N ARG A 40 5.77 -9.37 5.21
CA ARG A 40 6.62 -8.35 5.81
C ARG A 40 7.47 -7.70 4.72
N CYS A 41 7.45 -6.37 4.67
CA CYS A 41 8.40 -5.56 3.91
C CYS A 41 9.28 -4.80 4.89
N SER A 42 10.60 -4.87 4.74
CA SER A 42 11.54 -4.30 5.72
C SER A 42 12.31 -3.13 5.11
N GLU A 43 11.90 -1.85 5.32
CA GLU A 43 12.61 -0.68 4.75
C GLU A 43 12.25 0.67 5.42
N GLU A 44 12.67 1.78 4.80
CA GLU A 44 12.28 3.15 5.14
C GLU A 44 10.79 3.41 4.86
N LEU A 45 10.00 3.43 5.93
CA LEU A 45 8.58 3.74 5.96
C LEU A 45 8.38 5.24 6.12
N LEU A 46 7.56 5.84 5.25
CA LEU A 46 7.14 7.23 5.37
C LEU A 46 5.88 7.32 6.26
N LYS A 47 6.04 7.81 7.49
CA LYS A 47 4.96 8.03 8.46
C LYS A 47 4.92 9.49 8.89
N ASP A 48 3.76 10.12 8.82
CA ASP A 48 3.58 11.54 9.18
C ASP A 48 4.60 12.47 8.49
N ALA A 49 4.91 12.20 7.22
CA ALA A 49 5.94 12.88 6.43
C ALA A 49 7.37 12.75 6.98
N VAL A 50 7.63 11.78 7.86
CA VAL A 50 8.94 11.45 8.41
C VAL A 50 9.35 10.06 7.97
N GLN A 51 10.59 9.93 7.50
CA GLN A 51 11.19 8.66 7.12
C GLN A 51 11.70 7.92 8.35
N GLN A 52 11.30 6.65 8.50
CA GLN A 52 11.65 5.81 9.64
C GLN A 52 11.99 4.40 9.15
N GLU A 53 13.09 3.83 9.65
CA GLU A 53 13.47 2.45 9.35
C GLU A 53 12.62 1.49 10.19
N GLU A 54 11.62 0.86 9.56
CA GLU A 54 10.66 -0.03 10.22
C GLU A 54 10.09 -1.07 9.24
N ASP A 55 9.53 -2.16 9.75
CA ASP A 55 8.85 -3.13 8.90
C ASP A 55 7.36 -2.78 8.69
N LEU A 56 6.91 -2.91 7.45
CA LEU A 56 5.49 -2.93 7.11
C LEU A 56 4.97 -4.37 7.14
N TRP A 57 3.96 -4.61 7.96
CA TRP A 57 3.26 -5.89 8.05
C TRP A 57 1.89 -5.79 7.41
N VAL A 58 1.58 -6.72 6.49
CA VAL A 58 0.31 -6.75 5.77
C VAL A 58 -0.30 -8.16 5.85
N ARG A 59 -1.59 -8.23 6.19
CA ARG A 59 -2.38 -9.47 6.17
C ARG A 59 -3.79 -9.15 5.67
N ASP A 60 -4.30 -9.94 4.74
CA ASP A 60 -5.66 -9.78 4.18
C ASP A 60 -5.96 -8.36 3.67
N GLY A 61 -4.99 -7.73 3.00
CA GLY A 61 -5.12 -6.36 2.47
C GLY A 61 -5.12 -5.25 3.53
N LYS A 62 -4.82 -5.58 4.80
CA LYS A 62 -4.75 -4.63 5.91
C LYS A 62 -3.33 -4.50 6.42
N ILE A 63 -2.93 -3.26 6.71
CA ILE A 63 -1.71 -2.97 7.46
C ILE A 63 -1.93 -3.36 8.92
N LEU A 64 -1.01 -4.15 9.49
CA LEU A 64 -1.07 -4.61 10.87
C LEU A 64 -0.31 -3.66 11.80
N ASN A 65 -0.77 -3.57 13.05
CA ASN A 65 0.03 -2.97 14.12
C ASN A 65 1.14 -3.97 14.52
N PRO A 66 2.42 -3.61 14.39
CA PRO A 66 3.51 -4.50 14.78
C PRO A 66 3.45 -4.88 16.26
N GLU A 67 3.15 -3.95 17.19
CA GLU A 67 3.12 -4.24 18.64
C GLU A 67 2.19 -5.41 18.96
N LYS A 68 0.98 -5.39 18.41
CA LYS A 68 0.00 -6.46 18.59
C LYS A 68 0.50 -7.79 18.01
N LEU A 69 1.08 -7.74 16.81
CA LEU A 69 1.62 -8.93 16.15
C LEU A 69 2.74 -9.57 16.97
N PHE A 70 3.59 -8.76 17.60
CA PHE A 70 4.73 -9.23 18.39
C PHE A 70 4.34 -9.73 19.78
N PHE A 71 3.62 -8.92 20.55
CA PHE A 71 3.40 -9.19 21.98
C PHE A 71 2.19 -10.09 22.24
N GLU A 72 1.19 -10.09 21.37
CA GLU A 72 -0.02 -10.90 21.55
C GLU A 72 -0.03 -12.12 20.65
N GLU A 73 0.22 -11.94 19.35
CA GLU A 73 0.08 -13.03 18.37
C GLU A 73 1.35 -13.88 18.23
N GLN A 74 2.52 -13.34 18.58
CA GLN A 74 3.83 -13.93 18.29
C GLN A 74 3.95 -14.41 16.83
N GLY A 75 3.38 -13.61 15.92
CA GLY A 75 3.23 -13.98 14.52
C GLY A 75 4.52 -13.87 13.72
N PHE A 76 4.66 -14.72 12.71
CA PHE A 76 5.72 -14.65 11.71
C PHE A 76 5.14 -14.40 10.32
N ALA A 77 5.96 -13.86 9.41
CA ALA A 77 5.54 -13.63 8.04
C ALA A 77 5.61 -14.92 7.23
N ASP A 78 4.59 -15.20 6.41
CA ASP A 78 4.65 -16.25 5.40
C ASP A 78 5.58 -15.88 4.25
N ARG A 79 5.72 -14.57 3.98
CA ARG A 79 6.56 -14.03 2.91
C ARG A 79 7.29 -12.78 3.36
N LYS A 80 8.58 -12.71 3.03
CA LYS A 80 9.41 -11.51 3.18
C LYS A 80 9.66 -10.88 1.81
N VAL A 81 9.56 -9.56 1.73
CA VAL A 81 9.90 -8.77 0.55
C VAL A 81 10.95 -7.75 0.95
N ASP A 82 12.08 -7.79 0.28
CA ASP A 82 13.15 -6.78 0.36
C ASP A 82 12.84 -5.72 -0.70
N CYS A 83 12.73 -4.45 -0.29
CA CYS A 83 12.41 -3.36 -1.21
C CYS A 83 13.65 -2.54 -1.60
N GLY A 84 14.85 -2.95 -1.20
CA GLY A 84 16.13 -2.49 -1.74
C GLY A 84 16.43 -1.02 -1.45
N ASN A 85 16.38 -0.61 -0.17
CA ASN A 85 16.61 0.77 0.29
C ASN A 85 15.68 1.80 -0.39
N LYS A 86 14.47 1.39 -0.78
CA LYS A 86 13.45 2.28 -1.32
C LYS A 86 12.49 2.71 -0.22
N ILE A 87 11.83 3.84 -0.44
CA ILE A 87 10.80 4.35 0.46
C ILE A 87 9.49 3.59 0.23
N ILE A 88 8.88 3.13 1.32
CA ILE A 88 7.50 2.65 1.34
C ILE A 88 6.61 3.79 1.85
N ALA A 89 5.68 4.23 1.01
CA ALA A 89 4.72 5.27 1.33
C ALA A 89 3.28 4.80 1.01
N PRO A 90 2.25 5.43 1.61
CA PRO A 90 0.89 5.28 1.13
C PRO A 90 0.81 5.62 -0.36
N GLY A 91 0.04 4.85 -1.12
CA GLY A 91 -0.21 5.18 -2.52
C GLY A 91 -0.90 6.54 -2.65
N PHE A 92 -0.58 7.25 -3.73
CA PHE A 92 -1.12 8.58 -3.98
C PHE A 92 -2.62 8.52 -4.26
N ILE A 93 -3.31 9.60 -3.86
CA ILE A 93 -4.72 9.82 -4.15
C ILE A 93 -4.81 11.03 -5.08
N ASP A 94 -5.22 10.80 -6.32
CA ASP A 94 -5.40 11.87 -7.29
C ASP A 94 -6.87 12.30 -7.34
N VAL A 95 -7.13 13.54 -6.93
CA VAL A 95 -8.49 14.09 -6.85
C VAL A 95 -9.03 14.55 -8.20
N GLN A 96 -8.21 14.58 -9.26
CA GLN A 96 -8.64 15.04 -10.57
C GLN A 96 -7.88 14.37 -11.71
N ILE A 97 -8.44 13.29 -12.25
CA ILE A 97 -7.99 12.68 -13.51
C ILE A 97 -9.11 12.77 -14.54
N ASN A 98 -8.90 13.52 -15.61
CA ASN A 98 -9.87 13.67 -16.70
C ASN A 98 -9.82 12.51 -17.72
N GLY A 99 -8.74 11.74 -17.69
CA GLY A 99 -8.43 10.70 -18.66
C GLY A 99 -6.93 10.40 -18.68
N GLY A 100 -6.53 9.42 -19.48
CA GLY A 100 -5.13 9.03 -19.64
C GLY A 100 -4.98 7.87 -20.62
N TYR A 101 -3.78 7.67 -21.14
CA TYR A 101 -3.45 6.50 -21.99
C TYR A 101 -4.38 6.33 -23.21
N GLY A 102 -4.79 7.46 -23.82
CA GLY A 102 -5.69 7.47 -24.98
C GLY A 102 -7.18 7.42 -24.63
N ILE A 103 -7.55 7.39 -23.35
CA ILE A 103 -8.92 7.48 -22.87
C ILE A 103 -9.19 8.89 -22.36
N ASP A 104 -10.28 9.50 -22.81
CA ASP A 104 -10.85 10.73 -22.27
C ASP A 104 -12.19 10.38 -21.65
N PHE A 105 -12.36 10.64 -20.35
CA PHE A 105 -13.60 10.31 -19.65
C PHE A 105 -14.79 11.16 -20.12
N SER A 106 -14.53 12.30 -20.76
CA SER A 106 -15.58 13.18 -21.29
C SER A 106 -16.09 12.78 -22.67
N GLN A 107 -15.48 11.77 -23.32
CA GLN A 107 -15.97 11.27 -24.60
C GLN A 107 -17.03 10.18 -24.41
N ALA A 108 -18.13 10.30 -25.17
CA ALA A 108 -19.14 9.26 -25.25
C ALA A 108 -18.54 7.99 -25.87
N THR A 109 -18.57 6.91 -25.10
CA THR A 109 -18.10 5.58 -25.52
C THR A 109 -18.98 4.52 -24.88
N ASP A 110 -19.23 3.44 -25.62
CA ASP A 110 -20.02 2.30 -25.12
C ASP A 110 -19.31 1.58 -23.95
N ASP A 111 -17.99 1.78 -23.78
CA ASP A 111 -17.18 1.12 -22.76
C ASP A 111 -16.41 2.10 -21.84
N ILE A 112 -17.15 2.99 -21.18
CA ILE A 112 -16.55 3.91 -20.20
C ILE A 112 -15.94 3.16 -19.00
N THR A 113 -16.55 2.05 -18.58
CA THR A 113 -16.04 1.23 -17.46
C THR A 113 -14.69 0.59 -17.79
N GLY A 114 -14.54 0.07 -19.01
CA GLY A 114 -13.26 -0.44 -19.52
C GLY A 114 -12.21 0.65 -19.65
N GLY A 115 -12.59 1.83 -20.14
CA GLY A 115 -11.72 3.02 -20.20
C GLY A 115 -11.20 3.43 -18.81
N VAL A 116 -12.08 3.59 -17.83
CA VAL A 116 -11.71 3.90 -16.43
C VAL A 116 -10.83 2.79 -15.85
N SER A 117 -11.15 1.52 -16.11
CA SER A 117 -10.36 0.38 -15.63
C SER A 117 -8.96 0.33 -16.24
N LEU A 118 -8.81 0.72 -17.51
CA LEU A 118 -7.51 0.83 -18.17
C LEU A 118 -6.67 1.92 -17.51
N VAL A 119 -7.24 3.12 -17.34
CA VAL A 119 -6.55 4.24 -16.68
C VAL A 119 -6.15 3.85 -15.26
N ALA A 120 -7.08 3.27 -14.48
CA ALA A 120 -6.83 2.81 -13.11
C ALA A 120 -5.65 1.85 -13.00
N LYS A 121 -5.53 0.89 -13.93
CA LYS A 121 -4.40 -0.07 -13.95
C LYS A 121 -3.08 0.59 -14.30
N ARG A 122 -3.12 1.56 -15.21
CA ARG A 122 -1.91 2.21 -15.72
C ARG A 122 -1.30 3.18 -14.72
N ILE A 123 -2.11 4.01 -14.07
CA ILE A 123 -1.62 5.01 -13.10
C ILE A 123 -0.96 4.39 -11.86
N LEU A 124 -1.16 3.09 -11.60
CA LEU A 124 -0.42 2.35 -10.57
C LEU A 124 1.10 2.41 -10.80
N GLU A 125 1.55 2.47 -12.06
CA GLU A 125 2.98 2.59 -12.41
C GLU A 125 3.59 3.92 -11.95
N HIS A 126 2.75 4.90 -11.65
CA HIS A 126 3.11 6.21 -11.12
C HIS A 126 2.83 6.37 -9.62
N GLY A 127 2.46 5.28 -8.94
CA GLY A 127 2.19 5.25 -7.50
C GLY A 127 0.81 5.74 -7.08
N VAL A 128 -0.11 6.01 -8.03
CA VAL A 128 -1.50 6.39 -7.72
C VAL A 128 -2.33 5.13 -7.49
N THR A 129 -2.88 4.99 -6.29
CA THR A 129 -3.68 3.81 -5.90
C THR A 129 -5.18 4.09 -5.79
N SER A 130 -5.54 5.37 -5.71
CA SER A 130 -6.93 5.83 -5.70
C SER A 130 -7.05 7.11 -6.50
N PHE A 131 -8.14 7.29 -7.23
CA PHE A 131 -8.35 8.53 -7.98
C PHE A 131 -9.83 8.85 -8.18
N CYS A 132 -10.12 10.10 -8.53
CA CYS A 132 -11.44 10.56 -8.94
C CYS A 132 -11.50 10.75 -10.46
N PRO A 133 -12.19 9.87 -11.22
CA PRO A 133 -12.50 10.12 -12.62
C PRO A 133 -13.32 11.41 -12.73
N THR A 134 -12.81 12.39 -13.46
CA THR A 134 -13.40 13.72 -13.55
C THR A 134 -13.90 14.00 -14.96
N LEU A 135 -15.14 14.45 -15.07
CA LEU A 135 -15.70 14.97 -16.32
C LEU A 135 -15.47 16.47 -16.38
N VAL A 136 -14.96 16.96 -17.52
CA VAL A 136 -14.85 18.40 -17.74
C VAL A 136 -16.11 18.93 -18.43
N THR A 137 -16.39 20.21 -18.19
CA THR A 137 -17.53 20.89 -18.81
C THR A 137 -17.41 20.83 -20.34
N SER A 138 -18.48 20.36 -20.97
CA SER A 138 -18.63 20.21 -22.42
C SER A 138 -19.96 20.81 -22.88
N PRO A 139 -20.14 21.08 -24.18
CA PRO A 139 -21.43 21.49 -24.71
C PRO A 139 -22.53 20.45 -24.42
N PRO A 140 -23.81 20.84 -24.27
CA PRO A 140 -24.91 19.93 -23.94
C PRO A 140 -25.02 18.71 -24.86
N ASP A 141 -24.72 18.89 -26.15
CA ASP A 141 -24.83 17.83 -27.16
C ASP A 141 -23.88 16.64 -26.92
N ILE A 142 -22.81 16.84 -26.13
CA ILE A 142 -21.88 15.78 -25.71
C ILE A 142 -22.48 14.90 -24.61
N TYR A 143 -23.38 15.44 -23.77
CA TYR A 143 -23.96 14.74 -22.62
C TYR A 143 -25.28 14.02 -22.94
N HIS A 144 -25.95 14.41 -24.02
CA HIS A 144 -27.32 14.00 -24.33
C HIS A 144 -27.42 12.90 -25.42
N GLN A 145 -26.36 12.12 -25.62
CA GLN A 145 -26.41 10.93 -26.48
C GLN A 145 -26.91 9.70 -25.72
#